data_AF-A0A443Q6W6-F1
#
_entry.id   AF-A0A443Q6W6-F1
#
_cell.length_a   1.000
_cell.length_b   1.000
_cell.length_c   1.000
_cell.angle_alpha   90.00
_cell.angle_beta   90.00
_cell.angle_gamma   90.00
#
_symmetry.space_group_name_H-M   'P 1'
#
loop_
_entity.id
_entity.type
_entity.pdbx_description
1 polymer ?
#
loop_
_entity_poly.entity_id
_entity_poly.type
_entity_poly.pdbx_seq_one_letter_code
_entity_poly.pdbx_strand_id
1 'polypeptide(L)'
;IIRHQDYEMQNHSNDIALIRMDKPINFAGNESHLKPACLDLNGLEKNLDSKTRCVAAGFGDSGSPLQCFINNNWIQIGIAWSETDCEQNPTVYQKIYKYADFIRNTSSYELPASCN
;
A
#
# COMPACT_ATOMS: atom_id res chain seq x y z
N ILE A 1 -4.71 -14.79 7.02
CA ILE A 1 -3.62 -14.12 6.28
C ILE A 1 -3.39 -14.87 4.98
N ILE A 2 -3.22 -14.18 3.86
CA ILE A 2 -2.96 -14.73 2.54
C ILE A 2 -1.62 -14.15 2.08
N ARG A 3 -0.57 -14.97 2.10
CA ARG A 3 0.78 -14.57 1.70
C ARG A 3 0.91 -14.61 0.17
N HIS A 4 1.78 -13.79 -0.40
CA HIS A 4 2.15 -13.92 -1.80
C HIS A 4 2.69 -15.33 -2.07
N GLN A 5 2.27 -15.94 -3.18
CA GLN A 5 2.59 -17.34 -3.49
C GLN A 5 4.09 -17.54 -3.74
N ASP A 6 4.73 -16.55 -4.37
CA ASP A 6 6.15 -16.54 -4.69
C ASP A 6 7.02 -15.83 -3.64
N TYR A 7 6.58 -15.77 -2.38
CA TYR A 7 7.42 -15.17 -1.32
C TYR A 7 8.70 -15.98 -1.09
N GLU A 8 9.85 -15.31 -1.17
CA GLU A 8 11.16 -15.93 -0.95
C GLU A 8 11.82 -15.41 0.33
N MET A 9 12.05 -16.31 1.29
CA MET A 9 12.64 -15.95 2.58
C MET A 9 14.11 -15.47 2.47
N GLN A 10 14.85 -15.88 1.44
CA GLN A 10 16.29 -15.59 1.35
C GLN A 10 16.59 -14.14 0.98
N ASN A 11 15.81 -13.57 0.07
CA ASN A 11 15.99 -12.20 -0.42
C ASN A 11 14.80 -11.29 -0.09
N HIS A 12 13.82 -11.81 0.65
CA HIS A 12 12.57 -11.15 0.99
C HIS A 12 11.80 -10.62 -0.23
N SER A 13 11.97 -11.25 -1.40
CA SER A 13 11.19 -10.90 -2.56
C SER A 13 9.74 -11.29 -2.36
N ASN A 14 8.85 -10.48 -2.92
CA ASN A 14 7.41 -10.64 -2.81
C ASN A 14 6.88 -10.61 -1.36
N ASP A 15 7.52 -9.79 -0.51
CA ASP A 15 7.09 -9.53 0.87
C ASP A 15 5.81 -8.67 0.92
N ILE A 16 4.69 -9.31 0.63
CA ILE A 16 3.34 -8.74 0.71
C ILE A 16 2.34 -9.82 1.15
N ALA A 17 1.35 -9.42 1.93
CA ALA A 17 0.25 -10.28 2.34
C ALA A 17 -1.07 -9.51 2.40
N LEU A 18 -2.17 -10.23 2.24
CA LEU A 18 -3.52 -9.72 2.46
C LEU A 18 -4.12 -10.34 3.71
N ILE A 19 -4.88 -9.54 4.45
CA ILE A 19 -5.64 -10.00 5.61
C ILE A 19 -7.12 -9.86 5.27
N ARG A 20 -7.85 -10.97 5.40
CA ARG A 20 -9.30 -10.98 5.27
C ARG A 20 -9.91 -10.76 6.64
N MET A 21 -10.79 -9.78 6.74
CA MET A 21 -11.61 -9.56 7.93
C MET A 21 -12.73 -10.60 7.98
N ASP A 22 -13.06 -11.07 9.19
CA ASP A 22 -14.14 -12.05 9.39
C ASP A 22 -15.51 -11.47 9.04
N LYS A 23 -15.69 -10.14 9.19
CA LYS A 23 -16.90 -9.41 8.84
C LYS A 23 -16.56 -8.18 8.00
N PRO A 24 -17.40 -7.81 7.01
CA PRO A 24 -17.21 -6.58 6.25
C PRO A 24 -17.38 -5.35 7.14
N ILE A 25 -16.60 -4.31 6.88
CA ILE A 25 -16.70 -3.02 7.58
C ILE A 25 -17.86 -2.22 6.99
N ASN A 26 -18.70 -1.62 7.85
CA ASN A 26 -19.78 -0.75 7.42
C ASN A 26 -19.34 0.72 7.41
N PHE A 27 -18.71 1.15 6.32
CA PHE A 27 -18.25 2.53 6.14
C PHE A 27 -19.38 3.58 6.11
N ALA A 28 -20.64 3.17 5.94
CA ALA A 28 -21.78 4.08 6.00
C ALA A 28 -22.43 4.14 7.40
N GLY A 29 -22.04 3.24 8.30
CA GLY A 29 -22.62 3.11 9.63
C GLY A 29 -21.70 3.64 10.73
N ASN A 30 -21.50 2.81 11.75
CA ASN A 30 -20.73 3.14 12.94
C ASN A 30 -19.24 3.41 12.62
N GLU A 31 -18.75 2.84 11.53
CA GLU A 31 -17.37 2.99 11.05
C GLU A 31 -17.23 4.07 9.97
N SER A 32 -18.12 5.06 9.94
CA SER A 32 -18.08 6.20 8.99
C SER A 32 -16.84 7.09 9.08
N HIS A 33 -16.08 6.97 10.18
CA HIS A 33 -14.77 7.60 10.34
C HIS A 33 -13.65 6.85 9.61
N LEU A 34 -13.89 5.60 9.17
CA LEU A 34 -12.94 4.81 8.38
C LEU A 34 -13.18 5.03 6.89
N LYS A 35 -12.09 5.06 6.12
CA LYS A 35 -12.13 5.05 4.66
C LYS A 35 -11.06 4.12 4.13
N PRO A 36 -11.35 3.31 3.09
CA PRO A 36 -10.32 2.53 2.43
C PRO A 36 -9.30 3.46 1.76
N ALA A 37 -8.04 3.06 1.74
CA ALA A 37 -7.01 3.76 0.98
C ALA A 37 -7.17 3.49 -0.53
N CYS A 38 -6.84 4.48 -1.37
CA CYS A 38 -6.62 4.26 -2.79
C CYS A 38 -5.28 3.54 -2.98
N LEU A 39 -5.23 2.51 -3.83
CA LEU A 39 -3.99 1.77 -4.10
C LEU A 39 -3.45 2.10 -5.49
N ASP A 40 -2.13 2.31 -5.61
CA ASP A 40 -1.50 2.45 -6.91
C ASP A 40 -1.40 1.09 -7.62
N LEU A 41 -2.47 0.70 -8.32
CA LEU A 41 -2.50 -0.55 -9.10
C LEU A 41 -2.07 -0.38 -10.56
N ASN A 42 -1.77 0.86 -10.96
CA ASN A 42 -1.49 1.21 -12.37
C ASN A 42 -0.08 1.80 -12.56
N GLY A 43 0.70 1.94 -11.49
CA GLY A 43 2.07 2.46 -11.53
C GLY A 43 2.11 3.98 -11.71
N LEU A 44 1.18 4.70 -11.08
CA LEU A 44 1.16 6.16 -10.98
C LEU A 44 2.48 6.69 -10.39
N GLU A 45 3.15 5.91 -9.54
CA GLU A 45 4.44 6.29 -8.96
C GLU A 45 5.51 6.64 -10.02
N LYS A 46 5.41 6.08 -11.24
CA LYS A 46 6.38 6.29 -12.32
C LYS A 46 6.36 7.71 -12.88
N ASN A 47 5.27 8.44 -12.63
CA ASN A 47 5.05 9.80 -13.11
C ASN A 47 5.18 10.84 -11.97
N LEU A 48 5.66 10.44 -10.80
CA LEU A 48 5.86 11.37 -9.69
C LEU A 48 7.04 12.30 -9.97
N ASP A 49 6.83 13.56 -9.66
CA ASP A 49 7.88 14.57 -9.67
C ASP A 49 8.32 14.90 -8.24
N SER A 50 9.40 15.69 -8.13
CA SER A 50 9.93 16.13 -6.82
C SER A 50 9.00 17.07 -6.05
N LYS A 51 7.89 17.53 -6.66
CA LYS A 51 6.89 18.40 -6.02
C LYS A 51 5.72 17.59 -5.45
N THR A 52 5.61 16.32 -5.81
CA THR A 52 4.55 15.44 -5.33
C THR A 52 4.69 15.26 -3.82
N ARG A 53 3.63 15.62 -3.09
CA ARG A 53 3.61 15.46 -1.64
C ARG A 53 3.38 14.00 -1.27
N CYS A 54 4.34 13.40 -0.59
CA CYS A 54 4.23 12.05 -0.05
C CYS A 54 4.45 12.04 1.47
N VAL A 55 3.80 11.10 2.15
CA VAL A 55 3.83 10.91 3.60
C VAL A 55 4.02 9.42 3.89
N ALA A 56 5.02 9.12 4.70
CA ALA A 56 5.15 7.83 5.37
C ALA A 56 4.48 7.95 6.76
N ALA A 57 3.51 7.08 7.04
CA ALA A 57 2.86 7.00 8.34
C ALA A 57 3.33 5.73 9.06
N GLY A 58 3.49 5.73 10.39
CA GLY A 58 4.02 4.56 11.12
C GLY A 58 5.52 4.34 10.89
N PHE A 59 6.26 5.43 10.78
CA PHE A 59 7.68 5.42 10.48
C PHE A 59 8.47 4.58 11.49
N GLY A 60 9.28 3.65 10.97
CA GLY A 60 10.02 2.70 11.79
C GLY A 60 9.29 1.38 12.02
N ASP A 61 8.06 1.20 11.53
CA ASP A 61 7.37 -0.09 11.55
C ASP A 61 7.39 -0.75 10.15
N SER A 62 7.73 -2.03 10.07
CA SER A 62 7.55 -2.82 8.86
C SER A 62 6.06 -2.95 8.50
N GLY A 63 5.74 -2.91 7.20
CA GLY A 63 4.35 -2.94 6.71
C GLY A 63 3.67 -1.57 6.68
N SER A 64 4.34 -0.51 7.12
CA SER A 64 3.78 0.84 7.19
C SER A 64 3.57 1.46 5.78
N PRO A 65 2.50 2.26 5.57
CA PRO A 65 2.15 2.75 4.24
C PRO A 65 2.96 3.99 3.83
N LEU A 66 3.42 4.00 2.58
CA LEU A 66 3.83 5.22 1.88
C LEU A 66 2.70 5.69 0.97
N GLN A 67 2.21 6.90 1.20
CA GLN A 67 1.10 7.49 0.46
C GLN A 67 1.51 8.82 -0.17
N CYS A 68 1.10 9.05 -1.42
CA CYS A 68 1.29 10.31 -2.12
C CYS A 68 -0.04 10.95 -2.47
N PHE A 69 -0.08 12.29 -2.46
CA PHE A 69 -1.24 13.06 -2.83
C PHE A 69 -1.25 13.32 -4.35
N ILE A 70 -2.07 12.57 -5.07
CA ILE A 70 -2.14 12.54 -6.54
C ILE A 70 -3.59 12.74 -6.95
N ASN A 71 -3.88 13.61 -7.92
CA ASN A 71 -5.24 13.87 -8.41
C ASN A 71 -6.27 14.08 -7.29
N ASN A 72 -5.90 14.89 -6.28
CA ASN A 72 -6.73 15.19 -5.12
C ASN A 72 -7.07 14.00 -4.19
N ASN A 73 -6.33 12.89 -4.30
CA ASN A 73 -6.50 11.68 -3.50
C ASN A 73 -5.19 11.25 -2.85
N TRP A 74 -5.27 10.65 -1.66
CA TRP A 74 -4.15 9.95 -1.05
C TRP A 74 -4.07 8.53 -1.61
N ILE A 75 -3.03 8.27 -2.39
CA ILE A 75 -2.79 6.99 -3.03
C ILE A 75 -1.61 6.31 -2.34
N GLN A 76 -1.83 5.11 -1.83
CA GLN A 76 -0.76 4.27 -1.30
C GLN A 76 0.04 3.70 -2.46
N ILE A 77 1.31 4.04 -2.51
CA ILE A 77 2.25 3.64 -3.56
C ILE A 77 3.25 2.58 -3.07
N GLY A 78 3.46 2.51 -1.75
CA GLY A 78 4.44 1.62 -1.15
C GLY A 78 4.05 1.06 0.21
N ILE A 79 4.74 -0.01 0.59
CA ILE A 79 4.68 -0.66 1.90
C ILE A 79 6.11 -0.78 2.42
N ALA A 80 6.40 -0.27 3.62
CA ALA A 80 7.74 -0.29 4.18
C ALA A 80 8.21 -1.74 4.39
N TRP A 81 9.40 -2.05 3.91
CA TRP A 81 9.99 -3.39 4.05
C TRP A 81 10.75 -3.53 5.39
N SER A 82 11.46 -2.49 5.82
CA SER A 82 12.38 -2.58 6.96
C SER A 82 12.38 -1.32 7.83
N GLU A 83 12.65 -1.52 9.12
CA GLU A 83 13.09 -0.46 10.04
C GLU A 83 14.51 -0.06 9.66
N THR A 84 14.65 0.89 8.75
CA THR A 84 15.95 1.50 8.49
C THR A 84 16.22 2.56 9.53
N ASP A 85 17.45 2.60 10.05
CA ASP A 85 17.97 3.81 10.68
C ASP A 85 18.00 4.92 9.61
N CYS A 86 16.96 5.75 9.63
CA CYS A 86 16.72 6.77 8.61
C CYS A 86 17.69 7.94 8.69
N GLU A 87 18.54 7.97 9.72
CA GLU A 87 19.65 8.90 9.80
C GLU A 87 20.80 8.46 8.88
N GLN A 88 20.92 7.15 8.59
CA GLN A 88 22.02 6.58 7.81
C GLN A 88 21.59 6.08 6.43
N ASN A 89 20.40 5.49 6.32
CA ASN A 89 19.90 4.88 5.09
C ASN A 89 18.42 5.19 4.85
N PRO A 90 18.00 5.43 3.59
CA PRO A 90 16.60 5.64 3.29
C PRO A 90 15.76 4.38 3.55
N THR A 91 14.52 4.57 3.97
CA THR A 91 13.54 3.48 4.05
C THR A 91 13.26 2.91 2.67
N VAL A 92 13.27 1.58 2.58
CA VAL A 92 12.95 0.83 1.37
C VAL A 92 11.48 0.42 1.40
N TYR A 93 10.78 0.64 0.30
CA TYR A 93 9.36 0.31 0.15
C TYR A 93 9.14 -0.70 -0.97
N GLN A 94 8.31 -1.70 -0.69
CA GLN A 94 7.75 -2.58 -1.70
C GLN A 94 6.70 -1.81 -2.51
N LYS A 95 6.85 -1.84 -3.84
CA LYS A 95 6.02 -1.07 -4.78
C LYS A 95 4.68 -1.75 -5.00
N ILE A 96 3.57 -1.08 -4.66
CA ILE A 96 2.23 -1.69 -4.70
C ILE A 96 1.83 -2.13 -6.11
N TYR A 97 2.11 -1.33 -7.14
CA TYR A 97 1.72 -1.67 -8.51
C TYR A 97 2.38 -2.95 -9.04
N LYS A 98 3.51 -3.39 -8.46
CA LYS A 98 4.15 -4.66 -8.82
C LYS A 98 3.32 -5.87 -8.40
N TYR A 99 2.42 -5.69 -7.45
CA TYR A 99 1.57 -6.74 -6.88
C TYR A 99 0.09 -6.56 -7.27
N ALA A 100 -0.21 -5.75 -8.28
CA ALA A 100 -1.59 -5.44 -8.65
C ALA A 100 -2.40 -6.69 -9.01
N ASP A 101 -1.82 -7.64 -9.72
CA ASP A 101 -2.49 -8.90 -10.09
C ASP A 101 -2.75 -9.78 -8.86
N PHE A 102 -1.77 -9.92 -7.97
CA PHE A 102 -1.95 -10.63 -6.70
C PHE A 102 -3.10 -10.00 -5.87
N ILE A 103 -3.12 -8.67 -5.76
CA ILE A 103 -4.16 -7.94 -5.03
C ILE A 103 -5.53 -8.19 -5.66
N ARG A 104 -5.70 -7.90 -6.96
CA ARG A 104 -6.98 -8.04 -7.67
C ARG A 104 -7.51 -9.47 -7.63
N ASN A 105 -6.66 -10.45 -7.93
CA ASN A 105 -7.08 -11.85 -8.02
C ASN A 105 -7.43 -12.45 -6.65
N THR A 106 -6.80 -11.96 -5.57
CA THR A 106 -6.99 -12.52 -4.23
C THR A 106 -8.14 -11.87 -3.47
N SER A 107 -8.30 -10.55 -3.58
CA SER A 107 -9.31 -9.81 -2.81
C SER A 107 -10.52 -9.36 -3.62
N SER A 108 -10.47 -9.50 -4.95
CA SER A 108 -11.42 -8.85 -5.87
C SER A 108 -11.49 -7.33 -5.64
N TYR A 109 -10.41 -6.72 -5.16
CA TYR A 109 -10.35 -5.28 -4.94
C TYR A 109 -10.46 -4.54 -6.27
N GLU A 110 -11.39 -3.60 -6.30
CA GLU A 110 -11.55 -2.62 -7.35
C GLU A 110 -11.21 -1.24 -6.79
N LEU A 111 -10.48 -0.45 -7.58
CA LEU A 111 -10.19 0.94 -7.24
C LEU A 111 -11.52 1.70 -7.08
N PRO A 112 -11.78 2.34 -5.93
CA PRO A 112 -12.96 3.16 -5.77
C PRO A 112 -13.01 4.23 -6.87
N ALA A 113 -14.20 4.54 -7.39
CA ALA A 113 -14.35 5.56 -8.43
C ALA A 113 -13.80 6.94 -8.01
N SER A 114 -13.78 7.23 -6.70
CA SER A 114 -13.17 8.44 -6.15
C SER A 114 -11.65 8.51 -6.33
N CYS A 115 -10.99 7.37 -6.58
CA CYS A 115 -9.54 7.24 -6.72
C CYS A 115 -9.06 7.31 -8.19
N ASN A 116 -9.97 7.48 -9.16
CA ASN A 116 -9.65 7.63 -10.59
C ASN A 116 -9.47 9.10 -10.98
#